data_AF-A0A162MZH2-F1
#
_entry.id   AF-A0A162MZH2-F1
#
_cell.length_a   1.000
_cell.length_b   1.000
_cell.length_c   1.000
_cell.angle_alpha   90.00
_cell.angle_beta   90.00
_cell.angle_gamma   90.00
#
_symmetry.space_group_name_H-M   'P 1'
#
loop_
_entity.id
_entity.type
_entity.pdbx_description
1 polymer ?
#
loop_
_entity_poly.entity_id
_entity_poly.type
_entity_poly.pdbx_seq_one_letter_code
_entity_poly.pdbx_strand_id
1 'polypeptide(L)'
;MVRTFHNIRVGLMVGIGGGAPTAEQDIRLGDIVVSGLRDGNGGVFQYDFGKTMQEGSFKTTGYLNQPPTMLRTAVLHLSAENTINGHDFESEIERTLETNPRLQDRYSRPDPRSHRLYYPTVLHPATDAASCETVCGDDPSKLSTRRQRKKYENNPAIH
;
A
#
# COMPACT_ATOMS: atom_id res chain seq x y z
N MET A 1 2.18 -19.53 -18.89
CA MET A 1 2.18 -18.20 -19.53
C MET A 1 3.42 -17.99 -20.41
N VAL A 2 4.64 -17.91 -19.84
CA VAL A 2 5.88 -17.64 -20.59
C VAL A 2 6.25 -18.74 -21.61
N ARG A 3 5.87 -19.99 -21.35
CA ARG A 3 6.07 -21.14 -22.27
C ARG A 3 5.12 -21.17 -23.48
N THR A 4 4.00 -20.46 -23.42
CA THR A 4 2.95 -20.53 -24.46
C THR A 4 2.90 -19.22 -25.25
N PHE A 5 3.16 -18.10 -24.57
CA PHE A 5 3.12 -16.76 -25.14
C PHE A 5 4.51 -16.15 -25.17
N HIS A 6 5.30 -16.53 -26.18
CA HIS A 6 6.71 -16.16 -26.34
C HIS A 6 6.96 -14.64 -26.48
N ASN A 7 5.94 -13.87 -26.84
CA ASN A 7 6.04 -12.41 -26.98
C ASN A 7 5.75 -11.64 -25.69
N ILE A 8 5.26 -12.30 -24.63
CA ILE A 8 5.07 -11.65 -23.32
C ILE A 8 6.44 -11.51 -22.65
N ARG A 9 6.89 -10.25 -22.50
CA ARG A 9 8.19 -9.91 -21.89
C ARG A 9 8.10 -9.47 -20.44
N VAL A 10 6.93 -8.97 -20.03
CA VAL A 10 6.69 -8.40 -18.70
C VAL A 10 5.28 -8.79 -18.26
N GLY A 11 5.13 -9.15 -16.99
CA GLY A 11 3.85 -9.26 -16.32
C GLY A 11 3.82 -8.31 -15.13
N LEU A 12 2.71 -7.60 -14.96
CA LEU A 12 2.47 -6.74 -13.81
C LEU A 12 1.46 -7.44 -12.89
N MET A 13 1.79 -7.52 -11.60
CA MET A 13 0.85 -7.95 -10.57
C MET A 13 0.22 -6.69 -9.96
N VAL A 14 -1.10 -6.58 -10.07
CA VAL A 14 -1.87 -5.46 -9.55
C VAL A 14 -2.95 -6.03 -8.65
N GLY A 15 -3.16 -5.43 -7.49
CA GLY A 15 -4.15 -5.88 -6.52
C GLY A 15 -4.33 -4.88 -5.40
N ILE A 16 -5.28 -5.20 -4.52
CA ILE A 16 -5.55 -4.44 -3.30
C ILE A 16 -4.92 -5.21 -2.14
N GLY A 17 -4.28 -4.49 -1.21
CA GLY A 17 -3.65 -5.06 -0.03
C GLY A 17 -3.88 -4.21 1.21
N GLY A 18 -3.63 -4.80 2.38
CA GLY A 18 -3.56 -4.07 3.64
C GLY A 18 -2.25 -3.30 3.77
N GLY A 19 -2.29 -2.14 4.43
CA GLY A 19 -1.10 -1.35 4.75
C GLY A 19 -0.63 -1.58 6.19
N ALA A 20 0.69 -1.61 6.41
CA ALA A 20 1.31 -1.64 7.72
C ALA A 20 2.10 -0.33 7.94
N PRO A 21 1.41 0.76 8.33
CA PRO A 21 2.06 2.06 8.51
C PRO A 21 3.04 2.06 9.69
N THR A 22 4.08 2.88 9.58
CA THR A 22 5.07 3.14 10.64
C THR A 22 5.14 4.64 10.91
N ALA A 23 5.91 5.07 11.92
CA ALA A 23 6.11 6.49 12.18
C ALA A 23 6.82 7.19 11.01
N GLU A 24 7.68 6.47 10.29
CA GLU A 24 8.45 6.96 9.15
C GLU A 24 7.66 6.84 7.83
N GLN A 25 6.81 5.83 7.70
CA GLN A 25 6.03 5.54 6.49
C GLN A 25 4.54 5.55 6.77
N ASP A 26 3.93 6.71 6.51
CA ASP A 26 2.53 7.02 6.79
C ASP A 26 1.59 6.49 5.68
N ILE A 27 1.49 5.17 5.53
CA ILE A 27 0.64 4.50 4.52
C ILE A 27 -0.85 4.69 4.87
N ARG A 28 -1.66 5.18 3.93
CA ARG A 28 -3.10 5.46 4.09
C ARG A 28 -3.96 4.65 3.13
N LEU A 29 -5.25 4.52 3.44
CA LEU A 29 -6.21 3.93 2.51
C LEU A 29 -6.27 4.75 1.21
N GLY A 30 -6.20 4.03 0.10
CA GLY A 30 -6.12 4.59 -1.26
C GLY A 30 -4.71 4.90 -1.74
N ASP A 31 -3.69 4.84 -0.87
CA ASP A 31 -2.31 4.97 -1.32
C ASP A 31 -1.91 3.80 -2.24
N ILE A 32 -0.96 4.10 -3.13
CA ILE A 32 -0.44 3.16 -4.12
C ILE A 32 0.94 2.70 -3.62
N VAL A 33 1.20 1.40 -3.70
CA VAL A 33 2.51 0.84 -3.37
C VAL A 33 3.11 0.22 -4.62
N VAL A 34 4.33 0.60 -4.95
CA VAL A 34 5.09 0.07 -6.08
C VAL A 34 6.30 -0.68 -5.54
N SER A 35 6.48 -1.94 -5.96
CA SER A 35 7.61 -2.74 -5.46
C SER A 35 8.94 -2.12 -5.88
N GLY A 36 9.69 -1.59 -4.92
CA GLY A 36 11.05 -1.09 -5.09
C GLY A 36 12.13 -2.13 -4.76
N LEU A 37 13.38 -1.83 -5.10
CA LEU A 37 14.52 -2.57 -4.53
C LEU A 37 14.75 -2.09 -3.11
N ARG A 38 15.04 -3.02 -2.19
CA ARG A 38 15.50 -2.69 -0.84
C ARG A 38 16.70 -3.56 -0.50
N ASP A 39 17.81 -2.93 -0.11
CA ASP A 39 19.04 -3.59 0.32
C ASP A 39 19.55 -4.66 -0.67
N GLY A 40 19.39 -4.42 -1.97
CA GLY A 40 19.79 -5.36 -3.01
C GLY A 40 18.88 -6.57 -3.18
N ASN A 41 17.69 -6.58 -2.59
CA ASN A 41 16.67 -7.62 -2.73
C ASN A 41 15.44 -7.13 -3.51
N GLY A 42 14.64 -8.07 -4.02
CA GLY A 42 13.35 -7.77 -4.64
C GLY A 42 12.35 -7.20 -3.61
N GLY A 43 11.45 -6.32 -4.06
CA GLY A 43 10.48 -5.64 -3.20
C GLY A 43 9.35 -6.52 -2.66
N VAL A 44 9.31 -7.80 -3.06
CA VAL A 44 8.34 -8.78 -2.57
C VAL A 44 9.10 -9.87 -1.84
N PHE A 45 8.68 -10.14 -0.62
CA PHE A 45 9.24 -11.22 0.19
C PHE A 45 8.14 -12.07 0.78
N GLN A 46 8.46 -13.33 1.05
CA GLN A 46 7.50 -14.27 1.59
C GLN A 46 7.54 -14.25 3.12
N TYR A 47 6.48 -13.74 3.73
CA TYR A 47 6.39 -13.60 5.19
C TYR A 47 6.31 -14.97 5.91
N ASP A 48 5.54 -15.91 5.39
CA ASP A 48 5.29 -17.20 6.08
C ASP A 48 6.48 -18.16 6.12
N PHE A 49 7.56 -17.85 5.39
CA PHE A 49 8.76 -18.69 5.29
C PHE A 49 9.95 -18.16 6.06
N GLY A 50 9.79 -17.17 6.94
CA GLY A 50 10.89 -16.69 7.78
C GLY A 50 11.38 -17.75 8.78
N LYS A 51 12.67 -17.65 9.14
CA LYS A 51 13.22 -18.43 10.26
C LYS A 51 13.20 -17.57 11.52
N THR A 52 12.58 -18.06 12.58
CA THR A 52 12.78 -17.53 13.92
C THR A 52 14.18 -17.93 14.38
N MET A 53 15.06 -16.96 14.53
CA MET A 53 16.39 -17.19 15.10
C MET A 53 16.25 -17.52 16.59
N GLN A 54 17.28 -18.15 17.18
CA GLN A 54 17.32 -18.53 18.61
C GLN A 54 17.07 -17.35 19.57
N GLU A 55 17.24 -16.11 19.10
CA GLU A 55 17.01 -14.86 19.86
C GLU A 55 15.65 -14.20 19.59
N GLY A 56 14.72 -14.88 18.90
CA GLY A 56 13.37 -14.35 18.63
C GLY A 56 13.30 -13.32 17.50
N SER A 57 14.41 -13.03 16.81
CA SER A 57 14.40 -12.19 15.62
C SER A 57 13.86 -12.95 14.40
N PHE A 58 12.88 -12.36 13.71
CA PHE A 58 12.36 -12.87 12.45
C PHE A 58 13.32 -12.50 11.31
N LYS A 59 13.86 -13.50 10.62
CA LYS A 59 14.68 -13.28 9.42
C LYS A 59 13.92 -13.75 8.19
N THR A 60 13.63 -12.83 7.29
CA THR A 60 13.13 -13.13 5.95
C THR A 60 14.15 -13.97 5.19
N THR A 61 13.75 -15.16 4.71
CA THR A 61 14.67 -16.06 3.99
C THR A 61 14.36 -16.18 2.49
N GLY A 62 13.31 -15.52 1.99
CA GLY A 62 12.90 -15.62 0.60
C GLY A 62 12.42 -14.28 0.05
N TYR A 63 13.05 -13.84 -1.04
CA TYR A 63 12.62 -12.71 -1.86
C TYR A 63 12.22 -13.22 -3.24
N LEU A 64 11.21 -12.59 -3.84
CA LEU A 64 10.89 -12.83 -5.23
C LEU A 64 12.01 -12.25 -6.13
N ASN A 65 12.16 -12.82 -7.32
CA ASN A 65 13.16 -12.34 -8.28
C ASN A 65 13.01 -10.85 -8.55
N GLN A 66 14.15 -10.17 -8.68
CA GLN A 66 14.15 -8.76 -9.03
C GLN A 66 13.58 -8.55 -10.45
N PRO A 67 12.81 -7.48 -10.67
CA PRO A 67 12.42 -7.08 -12.02
C PRO A 67 13.66 -6.80 -12.90
N PRO A 68 13.58 -7.03 -14.21
CA PRO A 68 14.65 -6.65 -15.15
C PRO A 68 15.10 -5.20 -14.98
N THR A 69 16.38 -4.93 -15.21
CA THR A 69 16.99 -3.59 -15.02
C THR A 69 16.21 -2.47 -15.70
N MET A 70 15.73 -2.69 -16.92
CA MET A 70 14.92 -1.73 -17.67
C MET A 70 13.70 -1.24 -16.87
N LEU A 71 12.96 -2.15 -16.23
CA LEU A 71 11.78 -1.78 -15.43
C LEU A 71 12.18 -1.03 -14.16
N ARG A 72 13.28 -1.42 -13.53
CA ARG A 72 13.80 -0.74 -12.34
C ARG A 72 14.20 0.70 -12.65
N THR A 73 14.89 0.91 -13.78
CA THR A 73 15.24 2.25 -14.27
C THR A 73 13.98 3.07 -14.58
N ALA A 74 12.98 2.48 -15.21
CA ALA A 74 11.71 3.16 -15.50
C ALA A 74 10.99 3.58 -14.21
N VAL A 75 10.91 2.71 -13.20
CA VAL A 75 10.30 3.04 -11.90
C VAL A 75 11.04 4.18 -11.20
N LEU A 76 12.38 4.17 -11.22
CA LEU A 76 13.18 5.26 -10.65
C LEU A 76 12.93 6.59 -11.36
N HIS A 77 12.85 6.57 -12.70
CA HIS A 77 12.53 7.76 -13.48
C HIS A 77 11.14 8.31 -13.13
N LEU A 78 10.11 7.46 -13.14
CA LEU A 78 8.74 7.83 -12.79
C LEU A 78 8.65 8.36 -11.35
N SER A 79 9.38 7.76 -10.40
CA SER A 79 9.45 8.24 -9.02
C SER A 79 10.06 9.63 -8.93
N ALA A 80 11.12 9.91 -9.69
CA ALA A 80 11.75 11.22 -9.73
C ALA A 80 10.83 12.28 -10.35
N GLU A 81 10.19 11.97 -11.48
CA GLU A 81 9.21 12.85 -12.11
C GLU A 81 8.03 13.15 -11.18
N ASN A 82 7.49 12.13 -10.50
CA ASN A 82 6.41 12.29 -9.54
C ASN A 82 6.82 13.14 -8.32
N THR A 83 8.09 13.08 -7.92
CA THR A 83 8.61 13.91 -6.81
C THR A 83 8.70 15.38 -7.21
N ILE A 84 9.06 15.65 -8.47
CA ILE A 84 9.21 17.03 -8.99
C ILE A 84 7.84 17.63 -9.32
N ASN A 85 7.00 16.87 -10.03
CA ASN A 85 5.78 17.38 -10.64
C ASN A 85 4.51 17.02 -9.87
N GLY A 86 4.58 16.06 -8.94
CA GLY A 86 3.39 15.42 -8.37
C GLY A 86 2.62 14.60 -9.40
N HIS A 87 1.36 14.30 -9.07
CA HIS A 87 0.42 13.65 -9.96
C HIS A 87 -1.01 14.15 -9.71
N ASP A 88 -1.91 13.93 -10.67
CA ASP A 88 -3.31 14.37 -10.61
C ASP A 88 -4.30 13.20 -10.41
N PHE A 89 -3.88 12.15 -9.68
CA PHE A 89 -4.71 10.96 -9.49
C PHE A 89 -6.05 11.23 -8.81
N GLU A 90 -6.12 12.17 -7.86
CA GLU A 90 -7.38 12.51 -7.20
C GLU A 90 -8.42 13.00 -8.21
N SER A 91 -8.07 14.02 -9.02
CA SER A 91 -8.94 14.55 -10.05
C SER A 91 -9.30 13.52 -11.12
N GLU A 92 -8.35 12.67 -11.52
CA GLU A 92 -8.60 11.62 -12.52
C GLU A 92 -9.56 10.54 -12.01
N ILE A 93 -9.42 10.14 -10.74
CA ILE A 93 -10.32 9.20 -10.07
C ILE A 93 -11.72 9.82 -9.97
N GLU A 94 -11.82 11.06 -9.49
CA GLU A 94 -13.09 11.78 -9.36
C GLU A 94 -13.81 11.86 -10.71
N ARG A 95 -13.10 12.32 -11.76
CA ARG A 95 -13.64 12.39 -13.13
C ARG A 95 -14.13 11.04 -13.64
N THR A 96 -13.38 9.97 -13.36
CA THR A 96 -13.75 8.61 -13.76
C THR A 96 -15.03 8.16 -13.06
N LEU A 97 -15.17 8.45 -11.76
CA LEU A 97 -16.35 8.11 -10.97
C LEU A 97 -17.58 8.92 -11.40
N GLU A 98 -17.43 10.22 -11.65
CA GLU A 98 -18.49 11.09 -12.18
C GLU A 98 -19.02 10.59 -13.53
N THR A 99 -18.11 10.18 -14.43
CA THR A 99 -18.48 9.67 -15.76
C THR A 99 -19.12 8.29 -15.70
N ASN A 100 -18.89 7.52 -14.62
CA ASN A 100 -19.36 6.15 -14.47
C ASN A 100 -20.13 5.96 -13.15
N PRO A 101 -21.41 6.40 -13.06
CA PRO A 101 -22.18 6.35 -11.81
C PRO A 101 -22.31 4.96 -11.19
N ARG A 102 -22.26 3.88 -11.99
CA ARG A 102 -22.26 2.50 -11.49
C ARG A 102 -21.01 2.15 -10.68
N LEU A 103 -19.90 2.85 -10.90
CA LEU A 103 -18.65 2.65 -10.17
C LEU A 103 -18.64 3.41 -8.84
N GLN A 104 -19.36 4.53 -8.72
CA GLN A 104 -19.39 5.34 -7.50
C GLN A 104 -19.78 4.51 -6.27
N ASP A 105 -20.86 3.74 -6.33
CA ASP A 105 -21.34 2.98 -5.18
C ASP A 105 -20.31 1.95 -4.67
N ARG A 106 -19.46 1.41 -5.55
CA ARG A 106 -18.53 0.32 -5.22
C ARG A 106 -17.09 0.74 -5.01
N TYR A 107 -16.66 1.82 -5.65
CA TYR A 107 -15.25 2.20 -5.75
C TYR A 107 -14.98 3.64 -5.29
N SER A 108 -15.98 4.34 -4.75
CA SER A 108 -15.73 5.62 -4.11
C SER A 108 -14.78 5.46 -2.94
N ARG A 109 -13.94 6.48 -2.75
CA ARG A 109 -13.07 6.53 -1.58
C ARG A 109 -13.93 6.62 -0.32
N PRO A 110 -13.67 5.79 0.71
CA PRO A 110 -14.35 5.92 1.99
C PRO A 110 -14.14 7.31 2.61
N ASP A 111 -15.08 7.73 3.46
CA ASP A 111 -14.98 9.00 4.19
C ASP A 111 -13.64 9.06 4.95
N PRO A 112 -12.87 10.15 4.90
CA PRO A 112 -11.60 10.27 5.61
C PRO A 112 -11.69 9.98 7.12
N ARG A 113 -12.85 10.15 7.75
CA ARG A 113 -13.10 9.81 9.17
C ARG A 113 -13.13 8.30 9.43
N SER A 114 -13.40 7.50 8.40
CA SER A 114 -13.30 6.04 8.48
C SER A 114 -11.84 5.55 8.46
N HIS A 115 -10.89 6.42 8.10
CA HIS A 115 -9.46 6.11 8.07
C HIS A 115 -8.85 6.19 9.47
N ARG A 116 -9.02 5.12 10.24
CA ARG A 116 -8.58 5.02 11.64
C ARG A 116 -7.30 4.20 11.77
N LEU A 117 -6.37 4.67 12.59
CA LEU A 117 -5.15 3.94 12.94
C LEU A 117 -5.14 3.71 14.46
N TYR A 118 -5.34 2.46 14.87
CA TYR A 118 -5.27 2.07 16.27
C TYR A 118 -3.81 1.91 16.72
N TYR A 119 -3.53 2.15 18.01
CA TYR A 119 -2.22 1.83 18.57
C TYR A 119 -1.96 0.31 18.51
N PRO A 120 -0.71 -0.13 18.33
CA PRO A 120 -0.35 -1.56 18.30
C PRO A 120 -0.73 -2.34 19.57
N THR A 121 -0.98 -1.63 20.67
CA THR A 121 -1.39 -2.19 21.96
C THR A 121 -2.89 -2.53 22.02
N VAL A 122 -3.68 -2.08 21.05
CA VAL A 122 -5.11 -2.39 20.98
C VAL A 122 -5.27 -3.84 20.52
N LEU A 123 -5.87 -4.67 21.38
CA LEU A 123 -6.16 -6.05 21.05
C LEU A 123 -7.38 -6.11 20.14
N HIS A 124 -7.15 -6.48 18.88
CA HIS A 124 -8.23 -6.76 17.94
C HIS A 124 -8.79 -8.16 18.17
N PRO A 125 -10.12 -8.36 18.09
CA PRO A 125 -10.71 -9.69 18.17
C PRO A 125 -10.13 -10.59 17.08
N ALA A 126 -9.92 -11.86 17.40
CA ALA A 126 -9.43 -12.84 16.43
C ALA A 126 -10.47 -13.21 15.35
N THR A 127 -11.71 -12.73 15.47
CA THR A 127 -12.81 -13.06 14.57
C THR A 127 -13.23 -11.85 13.75
N ASP A 128 -13.30 -12.01 12.43
CA ASP A 128 -13.72 -10.97 11.47
C ASP A 128 -15.24 -10.73 11.43
N ALA A 129 -15.97 -11.11 12.48
CA ALA A 129 -17.44 -11.03 12.51
C ALA A 129 -17.97 -9.58 12.57
N ALA A 130 -17.14 -8.62 12.99
CA ALA A 130 -17.49 -7.21 13.10
C ALA A 130 -16.30 -6.32 12.74
N SER A 131 -16.57 -5.11 12.26
CA SER A 131 -15.53 -4.15 11.90
C SER A 131 -14.75 -3.68 13.13
N CYS A 132 -13.47 -3.33 12.96
CA CYS A 132 -12.67 -2.74 14.03
C CYS A 132 -13.30 -1.46 14.59
N GLU A 133 -14.08 -0.74 13.77
CA GLU A 133 -14.87 0.42 14.18
C GLU A 133 -15.79 0.10 15.37
N THR A 134 -16.57 -0.96 15.24
CA THR A 134 -17.55 -1.37 16.25
C THR A 134 -16.88 -1.98 17.47
N VAL A 135 -15.85 -2.80 17.27
CA VAL A 135 -15.29 -3.60 18.36
C VAL A 135 -14.21 -2.87 19.16
N CYS A 136 -13.37 -2.07 18.50
CA CYS A 136 -12.29 -1.34 19.16
C CYS A 136 -12.78 0.01 19.71
N GLY A 137 -13.81 0.57 19.07
CA GLY A 137 -14.45 1.83 19.42
C GLY A 137 -13.67 3.06 18.96
N ASP A 138 -14.14 4.22 19.40
CA ASP A 138 -13.67 5.55 18.98
C ASP A 138 -12.87 6.31 20.03
N ASP A 139 -12.39 5.60 21.05
CA ASP A 139 -11.66 6.22 22.15
C ASP A 139 -10.34 6.86 21.64
N PRO A 140 -10.15 8.18 21.80
CA PRO A 140 -8.91 8.85 21.40
C PRO A 140 -7.65 8.27 22.03
N SER A 141 -7.75 7.63 23.21
CA SER A 141 -6.62 6.96 23.85
C SER A 141 -6.14 5.71 23.10
N LYS A 142 -6.98 5.14 22.22
CA LYS A 142 -6.69 3.96 21.41
C LYS A 142 -6.26 4.30 19.98
N LEU A 143 -6.42 5.55 19.57
CA LEU A 143 -6.18 6.00 18.20
C LEU A 143 -4.91 6.83 18.10
N SER A 144 -4.08 6.51 17.10
CA SER A 144 -2.95 7.32 16.71
C SER A 144 -3.44 8.55 15.93
N THR A 145 -3.10 9.74 16.41
CA THR A 145 -3.38 10.97 15.67
C THR A 145 -2.46 11.08 14.45
N ARG A 146 -3.04 11.31 13.27
CA ARG A 146 -2.29 11.50 12.02
C ARG A 146 -2.44 12.94 11.56
N ARG A 147 -1.33 13.57 11.14
CA ARG A 147 -1.37 14.92 10.56
C ARG A 147 -2.18 14.92 9.26
N GLN A 148 -2.80 16.04 8.92
CA GLN A 148 -3.34 16.20 7.58
C GLN A 148 -2.19 16.23 6.55
N ARG A 149 -2.43 15.70 5.35
CA ARG A 149 -1.50 15.90 4.23
C ARG A 149 -1.49 17.38 3.85
N LYS A 150 -0.30 17.91 3.60
CA LYS A 150 -0.10 19.29 3.14
C LYS A 150 -0.59 19.41 1.70
N LYS A 151 -0.90 20.64 1.29
CA LYS A 151 -1.38 20.96 -0.06
C LYS A 151 -0.50 20.42 -1.19
N TYR A 152 0.80 20.35 -0.98
CA TYR A 152 1.78 19.90 -1.98
C TYR A 152 2.20 18.42 -1.81
N GLU A 153 1.58 17.70 -0.88
CA GLU A 153 1.79 16.26 -0.74
C GLU A 153 0.79 15.51 -1.60
N ASN A 154 1.28 14.52 -2.34
CA ASN A 154 0.45 13.67 -3.18
C ASN A 154 -0.64 12.94 -2.36
N ASN A 155 -1.85 12.98 -2.88
CA ASN A 155 -3.00 12.25 -2.35
C ASN A 155 -3.77 11.64 -3.53
N PRO A 156 -3.83 10.31 -3.67
CA PRO A 156 -3.12 9.29 -2.90
C PRO A 156 -1.59 9.46 -2.96
N ALA A 157 -0.86 8.87 -2.00
CA ALA A 157 0.61 8.88 -2.03
C ALA A 157 1.11 7.59 -2.70
N ILE A 158 2.28 7.66 -3.33
CA ILE A 158 2.98 6.50 -3.88
C ILE A 158 4.12 6.13 -2.91
N HIS A 159 4.15 4.87 -2.47
CA HIS A 159 5.19 4.28 -1.62
C HIS A 159 6.00 3.23 -2.37
#